data_AF-A0A355A675-F1
#
_entry.id   AF-A0A355A675-F1
#
_cell.length_a   1.000
_cell.length_b   1.000
_cell.length_c   1.000
_cell.angle_alpha   90.00
_cell.angle_beta   90.00
_cell.angle_gamma   90.00
#
_symmetry.space_group_name_H-M   'P 1'
#
loop_
_entity.id
_entity.type
_entity.pdbx_description
1 polymer ?
#
loop_
_entity_poly.entity_id
_entity_poly.type
_entity_poly.pdbx_seq_one_letter_code
_entity_poly.pdbx_strand_id
1 'polypeptide(L)'
;ALHGDLGRSFWSNRPVFQEIIDQIPFTLELAVASLLIATVCGLTTGIIAALNHNRFLDNAAMFLAIMGVSMPNFWLGLILILVFCLNLGWFPIAQSVGLPALVL
;
A
#
# COMPACT_ATOMS: atom_id res chain seq x y z
N ALA A 1 -29.74 -19.66 18.22
CA ALA A 1 -28.44 -19.39 18.87
C ALA A 1 -27.45 -19.02 17.78
N LEU A 2 -27.02 -17.75 17.73
CA LEU A 2 -25.89 -17.33 16.90
C LEU A 2 -24.65 -18.02 17.47
N HIS A 3 -24.27 -19.16 16.88
CA HIS A 3 -22.99 -19.76 17.19
C HIS A 3 -21.96 -18.84 16.53
N GLY A 4 -21.27 -18.03 17.34
CA GLY A 4 -20.13 -17.21 16.91
C GLY A 4 -18.90 -18.04 16.55
N ASP A 5 -19.10 -19.26 16.05
CA ASP A 5 -18.06 -20.14 15.56
C ASP A 5 -17.96 -19.92 14.05
N LEU A 6 -16.95 -19.16 13.63
CA LEU A 6 -16.62 -18.96 12.22
C LEU A 6 -16.16 -20.25 11.52
N GLY A 7 -16.12 -21.36 12.25
CA GLY A 7 -15.73 -22.67 11.75
C GLY A 7 -14.22 -22.79 11.60
N ARG A 8 -13.81 -23.85 10.89
CA ARG A 8 -12.40 -24.08 10.56
C ARG A 8 -12.12 -23.71 9.12
N SER A 9 -10.96 -23.09 8.90
CA SER A 9 -10.45 -22.81 7.56
C SER A 9 -10.27 -24.10 6.78
N PHE A 10 -10.76 -24.15 5.54
CA PHE A 10 -10.57 -25.29 4.64
C PHE A 10 -9.10 -25.51 4.26
N TRP A 11 -8.27 -24.47 4.36
CA TRP A 11 -6.85 -24.50 3.99
C TRP A 11 -5.95 -24.78 5.18
N SER A 12 -6.12 -24.04 6.28
CA SER A 12 -5.26 -24.14 7.47
C SER A 12 -5.78 -25.09 8.55
N ASN A 13 -7.04 -25.57 8.43
CA ASN A 13 -7.74 -26.43 9.39
C ASN A 13 -7.78 -25.86 10.83
N ARG A 14 -7.53 -24.55 10.98
CA ARG A 14 -7.54 -23.78 12.22
C ARG A 14 -8.85 -23.01 12.36
N PRO A 15 -9.25 -22.62 13.59
CA PRO A 15 -10.40 -21.74 13.79
C PRO A 15 -10.21 -20.44 13.01
N VAL A 16 -11.16 -20.08 12.15
CA VAL A 16 -11.07 -18.88 11.28
C VAL A 16 -10.91 -17.60 12.13
N PHE A 17 -11.57 -17.55 13.29
CA PHE A 17 -11.45 -16.44 14.22
C PHE A 17 -10.00 -16.18 14.68
N GLN A 18 -9.24 -17.26 14.90
CA GLN A 18 -7.84 -17.15 15.31
C GLN A 18 -6.98 -16.60 14.16
N GLU A 19 -7.20 -17.11 12.94
CA GLU A 19 -6.48 -16.67 11.74
C GLU A 19 -6.72 -15.18 11.44
N ILE A 20 -7.95 -14.69 11.63
CA ILE A 20 -8.27 -13.27 11.46
C ILE A 20 -7.50 -12.42 12.48
N ILE A 21 -7.54 -12.80 13.76
CA ILE A 21 -6.85 -12.05 14.82
C ILE A 21 -5.34 -12.00 14.57
N ASP A 22 -4.76 -13.11 14.10
CA ASP A 22 -3.32 -13.18 13.81
C ASP A 22 -2.92 -12.26 12.64
N GLN A 23 -3.84 -11.94 11.71
CA GLN A 23 -3.56 -11.05 10.57
C GLN A 23 -3.84 -9.56 10.83
N ILE A 24 -4.69 -9.23 11.81
CA ILE A 24 -4.98 -7.83 12.19
C ILE A 24 -3.71 -6.98 12.39
N PRO A 25 -2.69 -7.41 13.17
CA PRO A 25 -1.52 -6.56 13.42
C PRO A 25 -0.77 -6.20 12.12
N PHE A 26 -0.64 -7.13 11.17
CA PHE A 26 0.03 -6.88 9.90
C PHE A 26 -0.74 -5.87 9.04
N THR A 27 -2.07 -5.99 8.99
CA THR A 27 -2.91 -5.04 8.26
C THR A 27 -2.85 -3.65 8.89
N LEU A 28 -2.81 -3.58 10.22
CA LEU A 28 -2.71 -2.32 10.95
C LEU A 28 -1.36 -1.63 10.70
N GLU A 29 -0.26 -2.39 10.74
CA GLU A 29 1.08 -1.86 10.46
C GLU A 29 1.15 -1.27 9.04
N LEU A 30 0.64 -2.00 8.04
CA LEU A 30 0.55 -1.54 6.66
C LEU A 30 -0.35 -0.30 6.51
N ALA A 31 -1.51 -0.30 7.15
CA ALA A 31 -2.45 0.83 7.10
C ALA A 31 -1.86 2.10 7.71
N VAL A 32 -1.20 1.99 8.88
CA VAL A 32 -0.58 3.14 9.55
C VAL A 32 0.62 3.66 8.76
N ALA A 33 1.49 2.78 8.28
CA ALA A 33 2.66 3.17 7.49
C ALA A 33 2.23 3.88 6.19
N SER A 34 1.28 3.31 5.45
CA SER A 34 0.76 3.91 4.22
C SER A 34 0.09 5.25 4.47
N LEU A 35 -0.70 5.37 5.55
CA LEU A 35 -1.34 6.63 5.92
C LEU A 35 -0.32 7.74 6.20
N LEU A 36 0.73 7.43 6.97
CA LEU A 36 1.78 8.40 7.30
C LEU A 36 2.50 8.89 6.04
N ILE A 37 2.91 7.96 5.17
CA ILE A 37 3.59 8.28 3.92
C ILE A 37 2.68 9.10 2.99
N ALA A 38 1.43 8.64 2.80
CA ALA A 38 0.46 9.34 1.95
C ALA A 38 0.17 10.74 2.47
N THR A 39 0.04 10.91 3.79
CA THR A 39 -0.20 12.22 4.41
C THR A 39 0.99 13.14 4.22
N VAL A 40 2.21 12.70 4.52
CA VAL A 40 3.41 13.54 4.36
C VAL A 40 3.59 13.93 2.90
N CYS A 41 3.64 12.95 1.99
CA CYS A 41 3.87 13.21 0.57
C CYS A 41 2.72 14.00 -0.09
N GLY A 42 1.48 13.65 0.24
CA GLY A 42 0.29 14.32 -0.28
C GLY A 42 0.19 15.76 0.20
N LEU A 43 0.45 16.00 1.48
CA LEU A 43 0.42 17.35 2.05
C LEU A 43 1.56 18.21 1.49
N THR A 44 2.80 17.70 1.41
CA THR A 44 3.92 18.46 0.84
C THR A 44 3.67 18.81 -0.63
N THR A 45 3.25 17.83 -1.43
CA THR A 45 2.99 18.03 -2.86
C THR A 45 1.80 18.97 -3.06
N GLY A 46 0.74 18.82 -2.27
CA GLY A 46 -0.43 19.69 -2.30
C GLY A 46 -0.13 21.13 -1.90
N ILE A 47 0.66 21.36 -0.86
CA ILE A 47 1.11 22.70 -0.46
C ILE A 47 1.98 23.33 -1.55
N ILE A 48 2.93 22.59 -2.11
CA ILE A 48 3.81 23.09 -3.18
C ILE A 48 3.00 23.46 -4.43
N ALA A 49 2.04 22.63 -4.82
CA ALA A 49 1.15 22.88 -5.95
C ALA A 49 0.28 24.13 -5.71
N ALA A 50 -0.29 24.27 -4.49
CA ALA A 50 -1.10 25.42 -4.12
C ALA A 50 -0.30 26.73 -4.11
N LEU A 51 0.95 26.72 -3.65
CA LEU A 51 1.82 27.89 -3.61
C LEU A 51 2.36 28.28 -5.00
N ASN A 52 2.57 27.30 -5.89
CA ASN A 52 3.07 27.50 -7.25
C ASN A 52 1.99 27.32 -8.32
N HIS A 53 0.78 27.77 -8.01
CA HIS A 53 -0.38 27.66 -8.89
C HIS A 53 -0.07 28.08 -10.33
N ASN A 54 -0.48 27.27 -11.31
CA ASN A 54 -0.23 27.48 -12.75
C ASN A 54 1.24 27.43 -13.20
N ARG A 55 2.17 26.96 -12.36
CA ARG A 55 3.56 26.67 -12.80
C ARG A 55 3.73 25.21 -13.18
N PHE A 56 4.85 24.90 -13.83
CA PHE A 56 5.22 23.54 -14.26
C PHE A 56 5.08 22.50 -13.14
N LEU A 57 5.40 22.87 -11.89
CA LEU A 57 5.27 21.98 -10.72
C LEU A 57 3.82 21.62 -10.39
N ASP A 58 2.87 22.55 -10.53
CA ASP A 58 1.44 22.31 -10.33
C ASP A 58 0.90 21.34 -11.38
N ASN A 59 1.23 21.60 -12.66
CA ASN A 59 0.84 20.72 -13.77
C ASN A 59 1.46 19.32 -13.66
N ALA A 60 2.73 19.19 -13.25
CA ALA A 60 3.38 17.90 -13.06
C ALA A 60 2.76 17.10 -11.90
N ALA A 61 2.47 17.76 -10.77
CA ALA A 61 1.80 17.13 -9.63
C ALA A 61 0.38 16.65 -10.01
N MET A 62 -0.37 17.48 -10.73
CA MET A 62 -1.70 17.15 -11.21
C MET A 62 -1.69 16.00 -12.21
N PHE A 63 -0.73 15.96 -13.14
CA PHE A 63 -0.56 14.84 -14.08
C PHE A 63 -0.28 13.52 -13.35
N LEU A 64 0.66 13.54 -12.38
CA LEU A 64 0.95 12.36 -11.57
C LEU A 64 -0.26 11.89 -10.76
N ALA A 65 -1.03 12.81 -10.18
CA ALA A 65 -2.24 12.49 -9.44
C ALA A 65 -3.28 11.80 -10.34
N ILE A 66 -3.51 12.34 -11.54
CA ILE A 66 -4.46 11.76 -12.50
C ILE A 66 -4.01 10.38 -12.93
N MET A 67 -2.73 10.19 -13.27
CA MET A 67 -2.21 8.86 -13.62
C MET A 67 -2.38 7.86 -12.47
N GLY A 68 -2.06 8.25 -11.24
CA GLY A 68 -2.18 7.38 -10.07
C GLY A 68 -3.62 6.93 -9.80
N VAL A 69 -4.60 7.84 -9.95
CA VAL A 69 -6.02 7.54 -9.69
C VAL A 69 -6.69 6.79 -10.85
N SER A 70 -6.21 7.00 -12.09
CA SER A 70 -6.84 6.41 -13.28
C SER A 70 -6.42 4.96 -13.55
N MET A 71 -5.27 4.54 -13.00
CA MET A 71 -4.73 3.20 -13.19
C MET A 71 -5.36 2.21 -12.20
N PRO A 72 -5.67 0.97 -12.60
CA PRO A 72 -6.09 -0.07 -11.64
C PRO A 72 -4.98 -0.33 -10.61
N ASN A 73 -5.30 -0.31 -9.31
CA ASN A 73 -4.31 -0.48 -8.24
C ASN A 73 -3.43 -1.73 -8.39
N PHE A 74 -4.04 -2.86 -8.79
CA PHE A 74 -3.32 -4.11 -9.03
C PHE A 74 -2.28 -3.96 -10.16
N TRP A 75 -2.64 -3.30 -11.26
CA TRP A 75 -1.76 -3.10 -12.41
C TRP A 75 -0.60 -2.17 -12.05
N LEU A 76 -0.89 -1.09 -11.32
CA LEU A 76 0.11 -0.16 -10.82
C LEU A 76 1.08 -0.85 -9.85
N GLY A 77 0.57 -1.70 -8.94
CA GLY A 77 1.38 -2.52 -8.05
C GLY A 77 2.32 -3.46 -8.80
N LEU A 78 1.84 -4.16 -9.83
CA LEU A 78 2.68 -5.02 -10.66
C LEU A 78 3.80 -4.26 -11.37
N ILE A 79 3.52 -3.07 -11.91
CA ILE A 79 4.54 -2.25 -12.56
C ILE A 79 5.58 -1.74 -11.56
N LEU A 80 5.13 -1.31 -10.38
CA LEU A 80 6.04 -0.92 -9.31
C LEU A 80 6.99 -2.07 -8.94
N ILE A 81 6.49 -3.30 -8.82
CA ILE A 81 7.32 -4.48 -8.57
C ILE A 81 8.33 -4.69 -9.72
N LEU A 82 7.88 -4.67 -10.98
CA LEU A 82 8.76 -4.86 -12.15
C LEU A 82 9.87 -3.81 -12.21
N VAL A 83 9.55 -2.54 -11.97
CA VAL A 83 10.53 -1.45 -12.06
C VAL A 83 11.46 -1.48 -10.86
N PHE A 84 10.93 -1.45 -9.64
CA PHE A 84 11.75 -1.27 -8.44
C PHE A 84 12.43 -2.55 -7.97
N CYS A 85 11.82 -3.71 -8.14
CA CYS A 85 12.40 -4.98 -7.67
C CYS A 85 13.26 -5.65 -8.74
N LEU A 86 12.81 -5.65 -10.01
CA LEU A 86 13.52 -6.38 -11.07
C LEU A 86 14.51 -5.51 -11.87
N ASN A 87 14.13 -4.30 -12.27
CA ASN A 87 15.02 -3.45 -13.08
C ASN A 87 16.03 -2.70 -12.20
N LEU A 88 15.56 -2.08 -11.12
CA LEU A 88 16.41 -1.27 -10.23
C LEU A 88 17.05 -2.08 -9.09
N GLY A 89 16.48 -3.25 -8.73
CA GLY A 89 17.00 -4.11 -7.67
C GLY A 89 16.94 -3.48 -6.27
N TRP A 90 16.04 -2.52 -6.05
CA TRP A 90 15.93 -1.80 -4.77
C TRP A 90 15.28 -2.65 -3.67
N PHE A 91 14.39 -3.59 -4.04
CA PHE A 91 13.66 -4.42 -3.08
C PHE A 91 13.68 -5.91 -3.44
N PRO A 92 13.79 -6.82 -2.45
CA PRO A 92 13.71 -8.26 -2.66
C PRO A 92 12.28 -8.72 -2.97
N ILE A 93 12.14 -9.67 -3.90
CA ILE A 93 10.86 -9.98 -4.58
C ILE A 93 9.88 -10.81 -3.72
N ALA A 94 10.31 -11.49 -2.63
CA ALA A 94 9.39 -12.37 -1.91
C ALA A 94 9.74 -12.78 -0.47
N GLN A 95 10.86 -12.32 0.13
CA GLN A 95 11.20 -12.74 1.49
C GLN A 95 11.90 -11.61 2.23
N SER A 96 11.13 -10.77 2.90
CA SER A 96 11.69 -9.82 3.84
C SER A 96 10.88 -9.81 5.12
N VAL A 97 11.57 -9.97 6.25
CA VAL A 97 10.99 -9.81 7.59
C VAL A 97 11.45 -8.45 8.10
N GLY A 98 10.52 -7.58 8.51
CA GLY A 98 10.80 -6.22 9.02
C GLY A 98 10.38 -5.10 8.05
N LEU A 99 10.95 -3.89 8.21
CA LEU A 99 10.64 -2.68 7.40
C LEU A 99 10.49 -2.88 5.88
N PRO A 100 11.29 -3.71 5.19
CA PRO A 100 11.09 -3.98 3.76
C PRO A 100 9.77 -4.71 3.42
N ALA A 101 9.10 -5.35 4.39
CA ALA A 101 7.78 -5.96 4.23
C ALA A 101 6.64 -4.93 4.18
N LEU A 102 6.88 -3.68 4.58
CA LEU A 102 5.89 -2.62 4.47
C LEU A 102 5.79 -2.05 3.05
N VAL A 103 6.78 -2.36 2.21
CA VAL A 103 6.90 -1.80 0.86
C VAL A 103 6.38 -2.76 -0.22
N LEU A 104 6.31 -4.07 0.07
CA LEU A 104 5.93 -5.12 -0.88
C LEU A 104 4.89 -6.07 -0.26
#